data_AF-A0A1N6L3E1-F1
#
_entry.id   AF-A0A1N6L3E1-F1
#
_cell.length_a   1.000
_cell.length_b   1.000
_cell.length_c   1.000
_cell.angle_alpha   90.00
_cell.angle_beta   90.00
_cell.angle_gamma   90.00
#
_symmetry.space_group_name_H-M   'P 1'
#
loop_
_entity.id
_entity.type
_entity.pdbx_description
1 polymer ?
#
loop_
_entity_poly.entity_id
_entity_poly.type
_entity_poly.pdbx_seq_one_letter_code
_entity_poly.pdbx_strand_id
1 'polypeptide(L)'
;MQAQKPKIASVETQMQRSKNIGRTMFIFIFSFVMSIPILNMLFGFGIVIFLTMPILTTSAQRAVDFGWLLLGAALCMFGFFLPGIFSGPTSSGFFHGWLLEVFLNAAVGWFILASRLGHLFVKSASEA
;
A
#
# COMPACT_ATOMS: atom_id res chain seq x y z
N MET A 1 45.22 11.24 -19.48
CA MET A 1 43.86 10.65 -19.48
C MET A 1 43.73 9.80 -18.24
N GLN A 2 42.74 10.03 -17.37
CA GLN A 2 41.98 8.97 -16.68
C GLN A 2 40.89 9.52 -15.73
N ALA A 3 39.65 9.22 -16.14
CA ALA A 3 38.48 8.86 -15.33
C ALA A 3 37.95 9.82 -14.23
N GLN A 4 37.28 10.89 -14.66
CA GLN A 4 36.16 11.45 -13.90
C GLN A 4 34.95 10.49 -13.93
N LYS A 5 34.89 9.50 -13.04
CA LYS A 5 33.66 8.72 -12.76
C LYS A 5 33.49 8.38 -11.26
N PRO A 6 33.08 9.34 -10.40
CA PRO A 6 32.47 8.97 -9.12
C PRO A 6 31.10 9.60 -8.82
N LYS A 7 30.61 10.61 -9.58
CA LYS A 7 29.33 11.29 -9.26
C LYS A 7 28.06 10.53 -9.68
N ILE A 8 28.14 9.68 -10.70
CA ILE A 8 26.95 9.02 -11.28
C ILE A 8 26.44 7.89 -10.37
N ALA A 9 27.35 7.12 -9.74
CA ALA A 9 27.00 6.03 -8.83
C ALA A 9 26.34 6.51 -7.53
N SER A 10 26.63 7.74 -7.07
CA SER A 10 26.00 8.29 -5.86
C SER A 10 24.56 8.76 -6.11
N VAL A 11 24.26 9.23 -7.32
CA VAL A 11 22.90 9.69 -7.68
C VAL A 11 21.97 8.50 -7.87
N GLU A 12 22.43 7.42 -8.51
CA GLU A 12 21.66 6.18 -8.66
C GLU A 12 21.30 5.55 -7.30
N THR A 13 22.28 5.49 -6.38
CA THR A 13 22.05 4.97 -5.02
C THR A 13 21.17 5.89 -4.17
N GLN A 14 21.25 7.21 -4.33
CA GLN A 14 20.33 8.16 -3.68
C GLN A 14 18.91 8.06 -4.24
N MET A 15 18.76 7.88 -5.55
CA MET A 15 17.47 7.78 -6.22
C MET A 15 16.75 6.46 -5.87
N GLN A 16 17.50 5.37 -5.69
CA GLN A 16 16.96 4.10 -5.21
C GLN A 16 16.57 4.15 -3.73
N ARG A 17 17.34 4.88 -2.90
CA ARG A 17 16.99 5.13 -1.50
C ARG A 17 15.75 6.00 -1.35
N SER A 18 15.63 7.10 -2.12
CA SER A 18 14.45 7.98 -2.06
C SER A 18 13.18 7.24 -2.51
N LYS A 19 13.28 6.39 -3.53
CA LYS A 19 12.17 5.53 -3.99
C LYS A 19 11.74 4.54 -2.89
N ASN A 20 12.68 3.95 -2.18
CA ASN A 20 12.38 3.05 -1.07
C ASN A 20 11.80 3.79 0.14
N ILE A 21 12.34 4.97 0.48
CA ILE A 21 11.83 5.81 1.57
C ILE A 21 10.41 6.28 1.26
N GLY A 22 10.14 6.73 0.04
CA GLY A 22 8.80 7.15 -0.39
C GLY A 22 7.79 6.02 -0.29
N ARG A 23 8.16 4.79 -0.70
CA ARG A 23 7.32 3.61 -0.53
C ARG A 23 7.03 3.30 0.94
N THR A 24 8.06 3.34 1.79
CA THR A 24 7.89 3.08 3.23
C THR A 24 7.02 4.14 3.91
N MET A 25 7.24 5.43 3.61
CA MET A 25 6.41 6.51 4.15
C MET A 25 4.96 6.39 3.70
N PHE A 26 4.73 6.06 2.43
CA PHE A 26 3.38 5.86 1.92
C PHE A 26 2.67 4.69 2.61
N ILE A 27 3.35 3.56 2.82
CA ILE A 27 2.78 2.40 3.55
C ILE A 27 2.44 2.79 4.98
N PHE A 28 3.31 3.56 5.65
CA PHE A 28 3.06 4.03 7.00
C PHE A 28 1.83 4.94 7.08
N ILE A 29 1.75 5.93 6.19
CA ILE A 29 0.60 6.83 6.07
C ILE A 29 -0.66 6.05 5.73
N PHE A 30 -0.59 5.11 4.79
CA PHE A 30 -1.68 4.23 4.41
C PHE A 30 -2.19 3.43 5.61
N SER A 31 -1.31 2.74 6.34
CA SER A 31 -1.70 1.99 7.55
C SER A 31 -2.37 2.87 8.59
N PHE A 32 -1.86 4.08 8.80
CA PHE A 32 -2.43 5.00 9.78
C PHE A 32 -3.81 5.51 9.33
N VAL A 33 -3.97 5.92 8.08
CA VAL A 33 -5.25 6.38 7.53
C VAL A 33 -6.28 5.25 7.53
N MET A 34 -5.89 4.04 7.15
CA MET A 34 -6.77 2.87 7.11
C MET A 34 -7.10 2.31 8.49
N SER A 35 -6.47 2.79 9.57
CA SER A 35 -6.85 2.46 10.95
C SER A 35 -7.99 3.33 11.50
N ILE A 36 -8.40 4.38 10.76
CA ILE A 36 -9.58 5.18 11.09
C ILE A 36 -10.77 4.59 10.32
N PRO A 37 -11.84 4.09 10.98
CA PRO A 37 -12.90 3.31 10.34
C PRO A 37 -13.58 3.98 9.14
N ILE A 38 -13.95 5.25 9.31
CA ILE A 38 -14.61 6.04 8.26
C ILE A 38 -13.66 6.26 7.08
N LEU A 39 -12.38 6.53 7.36
CA LEU A 39 -11.38 6.70 6.33
C LEU A 39 -11.06 5.40 5.63
N ASN A 40 -11.00 4.27 6.35
CA ASN A 40 -10.79 2.95 5.76
C ASN A 40 -11.90 2.62 4.74
N MET A 41 -13.15 2.91 5.09
CA MET A 41 -14.28 2.69 4.19
C MET A 41 -14.20 3.62 2.96
N LEU A 42 -13.94 4.91 3.16
CA LEU A 42 -13.85 5.90 2.07
C LEU A 42 -12.63 5.69 1.16
N PHE A 43 -11.44 5.52 1.74
CA PHE A 43 -10.20 5.29 1.01
C PHE A 43 -10.15 3.88 0.42
N GLY A 44 -10.64 2.86 1.11
CA GLY A 44 -10.74 1.50 0.57
C GLY A 44 -11.59 1.48 -0.69
N PHE A 45 -12.78 2.09 -0.65
CA PHE A 45 -13.65 2.19 -1.83
C PHE A 45 -13.05 3.12 -2.90
N GLY A 46 -12.47 4.24 -2.50
CA GLY A 46 -11.80 5.19 -3.38
C GLY A 46 -10.62 4.57 -4.13
N ILE A 47 -9.81 3.74 -3.47
CA ILE A 47 -8.69 3.02 -4.08
C ILE A 47 -9.18 1.99 -5.09
N VAL A 48 -10.27 1.26 -4.78
CA VAL A 48 -10.87 0.32 -5.73
C VAL A 48 -11.33 1.05 -6.98
N ILE A 49 -12.07 2.15 -6.85
CA ILE A 49 -12.54 2.97 -7.98
C ILE A 49 -11.35 3.57 -8.75
N PHE A 50 -10.40 4.18 -8.04
CA PHE A 50 -9.26 4.86 -8.64
C PHE A 50 -8.37 3.90 -9.43
N LEU A 51 -8.11 2.70 -8.90
CA LEU A 51 -7.28 1.68 -9.56
C LEU A 51 -8.03 0.90 -10.64
N THR A 52 -9.36 0.98 -10.71
CA THR A 52 -10.15 0.34 -11.77
C THR A 52 -9.71 0.80 -13.16
N MET A 53 -9.60 2.12 -13.39
CA MET A 53 -9.24 2.67 -14.70
C MET A 53 -7.81 2.28 -15.14
N PRO A 54 -6.76 2.44 -14.31
CA PRO A 54 -5.41 1.96 -14.62
C PRO A 54 -5.33 0.46 -14.95
N ILE A 55 -6.07 -0.39 -14.22
CA ILE A 55 -6.10 -1.83 -14.47
C ILE A 55 -6.70 -2.10 -15.85
N LEU A 56 -7.81 -1.44 -16.21
CA LEU A 56 -8.46 -1.63 -17.50
C LEU A 56 -7.58 -1.18 -18.68
N THR A 57 -6.83 -0.09 -18.54
CA THR A 57 -6.00 0.45 -19.62
C THR A 57 -4.65 -0.24 -19.74
N THR A 58 -4.10 -0.76 -18.64
CA THR A 58 -2.67 -1.12 -18.56
C THR A 58 -2.42 -2.60 -18.27
N SER A 59 -3.33 -3.28 -17.59
CA SER A 59 -3.12 -4.68 -17.20
C SER A 59 -3.46 -5.65 -18.34
N ALA A 60 -2.52 -6.55 -18.64
CA ALA A 60 -2.75 -7.70 -19.50
C ALA A 60 -3.52 -8.83 -18.78
N GLN A 61 -3.54 -8.85 -17.44
CA GLN A 61 -4.21 -9.84 -16.60
C GLN A 61 -5.25 -9.18 -15.68
N ARG A 62 -6.15 -8.39 -16.29
CA ARG A 62 -7.13 -7.53 -15.60
C ARG A 62 -7.87 -8.24 -14.47
N ALA A 63 -8.38 -9.45 -14.72
CA ALA A 63 -9.16 -10.21 -13.74
C ALA A 63 -8.35 -10.57 -12.49
N VAL A 64 -7.06 -10.90 -12.65
CA VAL A 64 -6.18 -11.25 -11.54
C VAL A 64 -5.86 -10.00 -10.71
N ASP A 65 -5.58 -8.88 -11.36
CA ASP A 65 -5.29 -7.62 -10.68
C ASP A 65 -6.51 -7.04 -9.94
N PHE A 66 -7.71 -7.16 -10.54
CA PHE A 66 -8.97 -6.87 -9.84
C PHE A 66 -9.21 -7.81 -8.66
N GLY A 67 -8.90 -9.10 -8.81
CA GLY A 67 -9.00 -10.08 -7.72
C GLY A 67 -8.12 -9.69 -6.53
N TRP A 68 -6.88 -9.28 -6.77
CA TRP A 68 -5.97 -8.82 -5.72
C TRP A 68 -6.39 -7.50 -5.10
N LEU A 69 -6.91 -6.56 -5.91
CA LEU A 69 -7.44 -5.29 -5.42
C LEU A 69 -8.64 -5.50 -4.48
N LEU A 70 -9.59 -6.34 -4.89
CA LEU A 70 -10.76 -6.70 -4.10
C LEU A 70 -10.38 -7.48 -2.83
N LEU A 71 -9.44 -8.42 -2.94
CA LEU A 71 -8.94 -9.17 -1.79
C LEU A 71 -8.26 -8.23 -0.78
N GLY A 72 -7.44 -7.29 -1.26
CA GLY A 72 -6.82 -6.28 -0.41
C GLY A 72 -7.84 -5.39 0.29
N ALA A 73 -8.85 -4.90 -0.44
CA ALA A 73 -9.95 -4.12 0.13
C ALA A 73 -10.75 -4.91 1.17
N ALA A 74 -11.04 -6.20 0.90
CA ALA A 74 -11.71 -7.09 1.83
C ALA A 74 -10.88 -7.33 3.10
N LEU A 75 -9.56 -7.49 2.97
CA LEU A 75 -8.65 -7.63 4.10
C LEU A 75 -8.58 -6.35 4.95
N CYS A 76 -8.53 -5.17 4.33
CA CYS A 76 -8.59 -3.89 5.07
C CYS A 76 -9.93 -3.73 5.82
N MET A 77 -11.04 -4.10 5.20
CA MET A 77 -12.37 -4.08 5.85
C MET A 77 -12.48 -5.12 6.96
N PHE A 78 -11.89 -6.31 6.78
CA PHE A 78 -11.81 -7.32 7.84
C PHE A 78 -10.96 -6.82 9.01
N GLY A 79 -9.84 -6.14 8.71
CA GLY A 79 -8.93 -5.55 9.69
C GLY A 79 -9.64 -4.65 10.70
N PHE A 80 -10.59 -3.84 10.23
CA PHE A 80 -11.41 -2.97 11.07
C PHE A 80 -12.19 -3.73 12.17
N PHE A 81 -12.58 -4.99 11.94
CA PHE A 81 -13.31 -5.76 12.95
C PHE A 81 -12.39 -6.39 14.00
N LEU A 82 -11.07 -6.46 13.78
CA LEU A 82 -10.12 -7.09 14.71
C LEU A 82 -10.13 -6.45 16.11
N PRO A 83 -10.08 -5.11 16.29
CA PRO A 83 -10.22 -4.48 17.59
C PRO A 83 -11.50 -4.88 18.34
N GLY A 84 -12.62 -5.05 17.63
CA GLY A 84 -13.91 -5.44 18.20
C GLY A 84 -14.05 -6.95 18.48
N ILE A 85 -13.33 -7.80 17.75
CA ILE A 85 -13.27 -9.25 18.01
C ILE A 85 -12.37 -9.53 19.22
N PHE A 86 -11.28 -8.78 19.35
CA PHE A 86 -10.32 -8.94 20.45
C PHE A 86 -10.62 -8.07 21.67
N SER A 87 -11.67 -7.23 21.63
CA SER A 87 -12.12 -6.48 22.80
C SER A 87 -12.75 -7.41 23.84
N GLY A 88 -11.89 -8.03 24.64
CA GLY A 88 -12.26 -8.67 25.91
C GLY A 88 -12.53 -7.64 27.02
N PRO A 89 -12.65 -8.08 28.29
CA PRO A 89 -12.95 -7.21 29.44
C PRO A 89 -11.87 -6.16 29.74
N THR A 90 -10.69 -6.27 29.12
CA THR A 90 -9.52 -5.45 29.39
C THR A 90 -9.15 -4.59 28.17
N SER A 91 -8.70 -3.36 28.42
CA SER A 91 -8.19 -2.43 27.39
C SER A 91 -7.01 -2.99 26.57
N SER A 92 -6.32 -4.00 27.10
CA SER A 92 -5.25 -4.72 26.40
C SER A 92 -5.74 -5.49 25.16
N GLY A 93 -6.97 -6.00 25.16
CA GLY A 93 -7.53 -6.74 24.03
C GLY A 93 -7.81 -5.83 22.82
N PHE A 94 -8.33 -4.64 23.08
CA PHE A 94 -8.54 -3.61 22.06
C PHE A 94 -7.21 -3.19 21.39
N PHE A 95 -6.16 -2.96 22.19
CA PHE A 95 -4.85 -2.59 21.66
C PHE A 95 -4.21 -3.70 20.80
N HIS A 96 -4.38 -4.97 21.20
CA HIS A 96 -3.91 -6.11 20.39
C HIS A 96 -4.64 -6.20 19.05
N GLY A 97 -5.96 -6.05 19.05
CA GLY A 97 -6.74 -6.05 17.81
C GLY A 97 -6.38 -4.88 16.88
N TRP A 98 -6.13 -3.69 17.44
CA TRP A 98 -5.66 -2.53 16.67
C TRP A 98 -4.26 -2.73 16.08
N LEU A 99 -3.32 -3.30 16.84
CA LEU A 99 -2.00 -3.62 16.28
C LEU A 99 -2.08 -4.62 15.12
N LEU A 100 -2.95 -5.63 15.26
CA LEU A 100 -3.21 -6.62 14.21
C LEU A 100 -3.81 -5.97 12.96
N GLU A 101 -4.76 -5.05 13.13
CA GLU A 101 -5.33 -4.24 12.04
C GLU A 101 -4.24 -3.42 11.32
N VAL A 102 -3.43 -2.68 12.07
CA VAL A 102 -2.34 -1.85 11.51
C VAL A 102 -1.35 -2.69 10.72
N PHE A 103 -0.99 -3.87 11.25
CA PHE A 103 -0.08 -4.81 10.59
C PHE A 103 -0.70 -5.39 9.31
N LEU A 104 -1.99 -5.75 9.35
CA LEU A 104 -2.72 -6.25 8.19
C LEU A 104 -2.80 -5.19 7.08
N ASN A 105 -3.13 -3.95 7.43
CA ASN A 105 -3.14 -2.82 6.49
C ASN A 105 -1.74 -2.56 5.91
N ALA A 106 -0.68 -2.71 6.71
CA ALA A 106 0.70 -2.55 6.23
C ALA A 106 1.07 -3.65 5.23
N ALA A 107 0.68 -4.90 5.51
CA ALA A 107 0.90 -6.04 4.63
C ALA A 107 0.14 -5.89 3.30
N VAL A 108 -1.12 -5.45 3.36
CA VAL A 108 -1.93 -5.16 2.16
C VAL A 108 -1.32 -4.01 1.35
N GLY A 109 -0.95 -2.91 2.01
CA GLY A 109 -0.28 -1.78 1.37
C GLY A 109 1.02 -2.19 0.69
N TRP A 110 1.86 -2.98 1.37
CA TRP A 110 3.07 -3.55 0.78
C TRP A 110 2.75 -4.45 -0.42
N PHE A 111 1.77 -5.36 -0.32
CA PHE A 111 1.47 -6.30 -1.38
C PHE A 111 0.92 -5.63 -2.64
N ILE A 112 -0.01 -4.69 -2.46
CA ILE A 112 -0.60 -3.88 -3.54
C ILE A 112 0.49 -3.02 -4.19
N LEU A 113 1.23 -2.22 -3.43
CA LEU A 113 2.12 -1.18 -3.97
C LEU A 113 3.53 -1.67 -4.30
N ALA A 114 4.12 -2.55 -3.49
CA ALA A 114 5.50 -2.98 -3.66
C ALA A 114 5.63 -4.17 -4.63
N SER A 115 4.60 -5.01 -4.74
CA SER A 115 4.65 -6.25 -5.51
C SER A 115 3.83 -6.19 -6.79
N ARG A 116 2.50 -6.36 -6.72
CA ARG A 116 1.71 -6.69 -7.90
C ARG A 116 1.19 -5.48 -8.66
N LEU A 117 0.62 -4.48 -7.98
CA LEU A 117 0.03 -3.29 -8.64
C LEU A 117 1.03 -2.12 -8.74
N GLY A 118 2.23 -2.25 -8.15
CA GLY A 118 3.29 -1.24 -8.24
C GLY A 118 3.71 -0.90 -9.67
N HIS A 119 3.57 -1.83 -10.63
CA HIS A 119 3.86 -1.58 -12.04
C HIS A 119 2.89 -0.57 -12.67
N LEU A 120 1.65 -0.47 -12.18
CA LEU A 120 0.65 0.49 -12.67
C LEU A 120 1.05 1.92 -12.34
N PHE A 121 1.63 2.15 -11.15
CA PHE A 121 2.06 3.48 -10.72
C PHE A 121 3.34 3.96 -11.40
N VAL A 122 4.23 3.05 -11.80
CA VAL A 122 5.49 3.40 -12.48
C VAL A 122 5.25 3.86 -13.91
N LYS A 123 4.23 3.31 -14.59
CA LYS A 123 3.90 3.72 -15.96
C LYS A 123 3.24 5.10 -16.01
N SER A 124 2.34 5.41 -15.06
CA SER A 124 1.72 6.74 -14.98
C SER A 124 2.70 7.88 -14.74
N ALA A 125 3.86 7.61 -14.11
CA ALA A 125 4.91 8.62 -13.91
C ALA A 125 5.78 8.86 -15.17
N SER A 126 5.68 8.02 -16.20
CA SER A 126 6.44 8.17 -17.45
C SER A 126 5.65 8.86 -18.56
N GLU A 127 4.33 9.05 -18.38
CA GLU A 127 3.43 9.73 -19.33
C GLU A 127 2.97 11.11 -18.82
N ALA A 128 3.51 11.57 -17.69
CA ALA A 128 3.36 12.93 -17.16
C ALA A 128 4.68 13.70 -17.32
#